data_AF-A0AAU8AFG4-F1
#
_entry.id   AF-A0AAU8AFG4-F1
#
_cell.length_a   1.000
_cell.length_b   1.000
_cell.length_c   1.000
_cell.angle_alpha   90.00
_cell.angle_beta   90.00
_cell.angle_gamma   90.00
#
_symmetry.space_group_name_H-M   'P 1'
#
loop_
_entity.id
_entity.type
_entity.pdbx_description
1 polymer ?
#
loop_
_entity_poly.entity_id
_entity_poly.type
_entity_poly.pdbx_seq_one_letter_code
_entity_poly.pdbx_strand_id
1 'polypeptide(L)'
;MRGMAGILLWGLILAYGAALAIFLLGQLGLFGVERDPLAGAYLIPLGLPWNRMIDGFAEPLWPWLAALAPLVNIALVALLRRALPRPARDHRT
;
A
#
# COMPACT_ATOMS: atom_id res chain seq x y z
N MET A 1 -17.76 1.34 12.34
CA MET A 1 -16.59 2.10 11.80
C MET A 1 -15.25 1.36 11.95
N ARG A 2 -14.87 0.93 13.16
CA ARG A 2 -13.57 0.24 13.38
C ARG A 2 -13.41 -1.10 12.63
N GLY A 3 -14.50 -1.84 12.42
CA GLY A 3 -14.52 -3.05 11.58
C GLY A 3 -14.24 -2.76 10.10
N MET A 4 -14.93 -1.76 9.53
CA MET A 4 -14.73 -1.32 8.15
C MET A 4 -13.31 -0.78 7.91
N ALA A 5 -12.76 0.00 8.85
CA ALA A 5 -11.35 0.41 8.81
C ALA A 5 -10.37 -0.78 8.86
N GLY A 6 -10.76 -1.87 9.53
CA GLY A 6 -9.99 -3.11 9.54
C GLY A 6 -10.00 -3.83 8.19
N ILE A 7 -11.17 -3.93 7.54
CA ILE A 7 -11.29 -4.52 6.19
C ILE A 7 -10.47 -3.70 5.19
N LEU A 8 -10.58 -2.37 5.23
CA LEU A 8 -9.81 -1.48 4.37
C LEU A 8 -8.30 -1.63 4.57
N LEU A 9 -7.85 -1.68 5.83
CA LEU A 9 -6.44 -1.86 6.15
C LEU A 9 -5.89 -3.17 5.58
N TRP A 10 -6.60 -4.29 5.81
CA TRP A 10 -6.18 -5.59 5.29
C TRP A 10 -6.23 -5.63 3.76
N GLY A 11 -7.25 -5.02 3.14
CA GLY A 11 -7.33 -4.90 1.68
C GLY A 11 -6.13 -4.16 1.10
N LEU A 12 -5.74 -3.02 1.69
CA LEU A 12 -4.56 -2.26 1.28
C LEU A 12 -3.25 -3.05 1.45
N ILE A 13 -3.08 -3.73 2.58
CA ILE A 13 -1.89 -4.56 2.85
C ILE A 13 -1.78 -5.70 1.83
N LEU A 14 -2.87 -6.40 1.56
CA LEU A 14 -2.89 -7.50 0.59
C LEU A 14 -2.65 -7.00 -0.83
N ALA A 15 -3.30 -5.92 -1.25
CA ALA A 15 -3.10 -5.32 -2.57
C ALA A 15 -1.65 -4.83 -2.75
N TYR A 16 -1.09 -4.15 -1.74
CA TYR A 16 0.30 -3.71 -1.77
C TYR A 16 1.27 -4.88 -1.81
N GLY A 17 1.08 -5.89 -0.97
CA GLY A 17 1.92 -7.09 -0.96
C GLY A 17 1.91 -7.84 -2.29
N ALA A 18 0.73 -7.99 -2.91
CA ALA A 18 0.60 -8.61 -4.22
C ALA A 18 1.28 -7.78 -5.32
N ALA A 19 1.04 -6.46 -5.36
CA ALA A 19 1.67 -5.57 -6.33
C ALA A 19 3.21 -5.55 -6.18
N LEU A 20 3.71 -5.54 -4.95
CA LEU A 20 5.14 -5.60 -4.67
C LEU A 20 5.75 -6.95 -5.08
N ALA A 21 5.04 -8.05 -4.84
CA ALA A 21 5.46 -9.37 -5.30
C ALA A 21 5.54 -9.42 -6.82
N ILE A 22 4.49 -8.97 -7.54
CA ILE A 22 4.48 -8.89 -9.01
C ILE A 22 5.65 -8.03 -9.51
N PHE A 23 5.87 -6.86 -8.89
CA PHE A 23 7.00 -6.00 -9.23
C PHE A 23 8.35 -6.71 -9.06
N LEU A 24 8.59 -7.37 -7.93
CA LEU A 24 9.85 -8.07 -7.68
C LEU A 24 10.03 -9.27 -8.63
N LEU A 25 8.96 -10.03 -8.87
CA LEU A 25 8.98 -11.17 -9.79
C LEU A 25 9.30 -10.74 -11.22
N GLY A 26 8.60 -9.72 -11.72
CA GLY A 26 8.80 -9.16 -13.06
C GLY A 26 10.14 -8.45 -13.20
N GLN A 27 10.61 -7.75 -12.17
CA GLN A 27 11.86 -6.98 -12.28
C GLN A 27 13.11 -7.86 -12.15
N LEU A 28 13.04 -8.88 -11.29
CA LEU A 28 14.15 -9.80 -11.06
C LEU A 28 14.12 -11.01 -12.01
N GLY A 29 13.02 -11.27 -12.71
CA GLY A 29 12.85 -12.43 -13.60
C GLY A 29 12.83 -13.75 -12.84
N LEU A 30 12.21 -13.76 -11.65
CA LEU A 30 12.22 -14.93 -10.76
C LEU A 30 11.25 -16.00 -11.29
N PHE A 31 11.56 -17.27 -11.00
CA PHE A 31 10.72 -18.44 -11.36
C PHE A 31 10.42 -18.58 -12.86
N GLY A 32 11.32 -18.11 -13.74
CA GLY A 32 11.12 -18.19 -15.19
C GLY A 32 10.13 -17.16 -15.75
N VAL A 33 9.75 -16.17 -14.94
CA VAL A 33 8.96 -15.01 -15.40
C VAL A 33 9.85 -14.11 -16.27
N GLU A 34 9.36 -13.75 -17.46
CA GLU A 34 10.02 -12.79 -18.36
C GLU A 34 10.17 -11.44 -17.65
N ARG A 35 11.30 -10.76 -17.84
CA ARG A 35 11.51 -9.46 -17.21
C ARG A 35 10.53 -8.43 -17.76
N ASP A 36 9.71 -7.85 -16.89
CA ASP A 36 8.72 -6.83 -17.23
C ASP A 36 9.07 -5.48 -16.57
N PRO A 37 9.58 -4.51 -17.36
CA PRO A 37 9.87 -3.16 -16.87
C PRO A 37 8.63 -2.40 -16.36
N LEU A 38 7.42 -2.79 -16.79
CA LEU A 38 6.17 -2.13 -16.44
C LEU A 38 5.51 -2.72 -15.20
N ALA A 39 6.09 -3.77 -14.60
CA ALA A 39 5.56 -4.36 -13.36
C ALA A 39 5.48 -3.34 -12.20
N GLY A 40 6.26 -2.25 -12.24
CA GLY A 40 6.18 -1.15 -11.28
C GLY A 40 4.89 -0.33 -11.37
N ALA A 41 4.17 -0.38 -12.51
CA ALA A 41 2.95 0.37 -12.72
C ALA A 41 1.83 -0.03 -11.74
N TYR A 42 1.81 -1.27 -11.25
CA TYR A 42 0.82 -1.75 -10.27
C TYR A 42 0.94 -1.07 -8.91
N LEU A 43 2.12 -0.53 -8.56
CA LEU A 43 2.34 0.22 -7.33
C LEU A 43 1.80 1.66 -7.42
N ILE A 44 1.68 2.20 -8.65
CA ILE A 44 1.34 3.62 -8.87
C ILE A 44 -0.06 3.97 -8.35
N PRO A 45 -1.14 3.25 -8.71
CA PRO A 45 -2.48 3.57 -8.23
C PRO A 45 -2.60 3.45 -6.71
N LEU A 46 -1.92 2.47 -6.11
CA LEU A 46 -1.96 2.23 -4.66
C LEU A 46 -1.26 3.32 -3.85
N GLY A 47 -0.31 4.04 -4.46
CA GLY A 47 0.43 5.13 -3.85
C GLY A 47 -0.18 6.51 -4.09
N LEU A 48 -1.30 6.62 -4.82
CA LEU A 48 -2.00 7.90 -4.95
C LEU A 48 -2.62 8.34 -3.61
N PRO A 49 -2.73 9.67 -3.37
CA PRO A 49 -2.27 10.77 -4.21
C PRO A 49 -0.77 11.07 -4.10
N TRP A 50 -0.06 10.45 -3.15
CA TRP A 50 1.33 10.75 -2.79
C TRP A 50 2.30 10.64 -3.96
N ASN A 51 2.05 9.71 -4.88
CA ASN A 51 2.83 9.59 -6.12
C ASN A 51 2.85 10.86 -6.98
N ARG A 52 1.83 11.73 -6.89
CA ARG A 52 1.81 13.02 -7.61
C ARG A 52 2.73 14.07 -7.00
N MET A 53 3.29 13.82 -5.82
CA MET A 53 4.18 14.75 -5.12
C MET A 53 5.66 14.38 -5.29
N ILE A 54 5.95 13.31 -6.04
CA ILE A 54 7.30 12.78 -6.23
C ILE A 54 8.19 13.75 -7.02
N ASP A 55 7.60 14.49 -7.95
CA ASP A 55 8.30 15.46 -8.81
C ASP A 55 8.96 16.59 -8.00
N GLY A 56 8.61 16.76 -6.72
CA GLY A 56 9.27 17.69 -5.79
C GLY A 56 10.60 17.18 -5.22
N PHE A 57 11.00 15.94 -5.50
CA PHE A 57 12.23 15.31 -5.03
C PHE A 57 13.22 15.03 -6.17
N ALA A 58 14.47 14.74 -5.84
CA ALA A 58 15.49 14.40 -6.84
C ALA A 58 15.12 13.12 -7.61
N GLU A 59 15.30 13.13 -8.94
CA GLU A 59 14.95 12.04 -9.87
C GLU A 59 15.43 10.63 -9.44
N PRO A 60 16.68 10.45 -8.91
CA PRO A 60 17.14 9.14 -8.47
C PRO A 60 16.30 8.52 -7.34
N LEU A 61 15.56 9.35 -6.60
CA LEU A 61 14.70 8.90 -5.51
C LEU A 61 13.31 8.47 -5.98
N TRP A 62 12.89 8.85 -7.18
CA TRP A 62 11.51 8.64 -7.64
C TRP A 62 11.05 7.18 -7.59
N PRO A 63 11.84 6.17 -8.01
CA PRO A 63 11.40 4.78 -7.93
C PRO A 63 11.17 4.32 -6.49
N TRP A 64 12.03 4.75 -5.56
CA TRP A 64 11.92 4.43 -4.15
C TRP A 64 10.70 5.11 -3.52
N LEU A 65 10.49 6.39 -3.82
CA LEU A 65 9.33 7.15 -3.34
C LEU A 65 8.02 6.55 -3.89
N ALA A 66 8.00 6.15 -5.16
CA ALA A 66 6.84 5.51 -5.78
C ALA A 66 6.50 4.16 -5.17
N ALA A 67 7.52 3.34 -4.87
CA ALA A 67 7.34 2.05 -4.22
C ALA A 67 6.90 2.15 -2.75
N LEU A 68 7.31 3.22 -2.06
CA LEU A 68 6.98 3.48 -0.65
C LEU A 68 5.68 4.25 -0.46
N ALA A 69 5.18 4.97 -1.47
CA ALA A 69 3.95 5.76 -1.39
C ALA A 69 2.71 5.00 -0.87
N PRO A 70 2.45 3.72 -1.25
CA PRO A 70 1.33 2.96 -0.69
C PRO A 70 1.40 2.77 0.83
N LEU A 71 2.61 2.77 1.41
CA LEU A 71 2.78 2.65 2.87
C LEU A 71 2.19 3.84 3.61
N VAL A 72 2.14 5.02 2.99
CA VAL A 72 1.50 6.21 3.57
C VAL A 72 -0.01 5.96 3.74
N ASN A 73 -0.66 5.36 2.74
CA ASN A 73 -2.08 4.99 2.82
C ASN A 73 -2.34 3.96 3.94
N ILE A 74 -1.50 2.93 4.03
CA ILE A 74 -1.57 1.92 5.10
C ILE A 74 -1.39 2.58 6.48
N ALA A 75 -0.40 3.46 6.63
CA ALA A 75 -0.12 4.15 7.88
C ALA A 75 -1.30 5.04 8.33
N LEU A 76 -1.90 5.80 7.41
CA LEU A 76 -3.06 6.65 7.68
C LEU A 76 -4.27 5.84 8.14
N VAL A 77 -4.60 4.75 7.45
CA VAL A 77 -5.73 3.89 7.84
C VAL A 77 -5.46 3.20 9.17
N ALA A 78 -4.22 2.75 9.42
CA ALA A 78 -3.83 2.17 10.69
C ALA A 78 -3.96 3.17 11.85
N LEU A 79 -3.53 4.42 11.65
CA LEU A 79 -3.67 5.49 12.63
C LEU A 79 -5.14 5.81 12.90
N LEU A 80 -5.96 5.96 11.86
CA LEU A 80 -7.39 6.21 11.98
C LEU A 80 -8.08 5.08 12.76
N ARG A 81 -7.77 3.82 12.44
CA ARG A 81 -8.32 2.66 13.15
C ARG A 81 -7.95 2.66 14.63
N ARG A 82 -6.75 3.13 14.99
CA ARG A 82 -6.29 3.24 16.39
C ARG A 82 -7.03 4.35 17.14
N ALA A 83 -7.33 5.47 16.48
CA ALA A 83 -8.07 6.58 17.06
C ALA A 83 -9.58 6.28 17.25
N LEU A 84 -10.15 5.32 16.51
CA LEU A 84 -11.58 4.99 16.64
C LEU A 84 -11.91 4.30 17.98
N PRO A 85 -12.99 4.72 18.67
CA PRO A 85 -13.47 4.10 19.91
C PRO A 85 -13.73 2.60 19.72
N ARG A 86 -13.42 1.81 20.76
CA ARG A 86 -13.82 0.39 20.81
C ARG A 86 -15.33 0.32 21.01
N PRO A 87 -16.05 -0.56 20.30
CA PRO A 87 -17.45 -0.81 20.61
C PRO A 87 -17.55 -1.20 22.08
N ALA A 88 -18.38 -0.50 22.86
CA ALA A 88 -18.70 -0.93 24.21
C ALA A 88 -19.30 -2.34 24.10
N ARG A 89 -18.66 -3.33 24.72
CA ARG A 89 -19.28 -4.64 24.92
C ARG A 89 -20.49 -4.39 25.81
N ASP A 90 -21.70 -4.41 25.25
CA ASP A 90 -22.91 -4.39 26.07
C ASP A 90 -22.91 -5.70 26.87
N HIS A 91 -22.53 -5.61 28.14
CA HIS A 91 -22.70 -6.67 29.12
C HIS A 91 -24.15 -6.61 29.57
N ARG A 92 -25.06 -7.16 28.76
CA ARG A 92 -26.43 -7.40 29.20
C ARG A 92 -26.63 -8.91 29.36
N THR A 93 -26.47 -9.29 30.63
CA THR A 93 -26.94 -10.50 31.30
C THR A 93 -28.44 -10.69 31.12
#